data_AF-A0A0E3MB23-F1
#
_entry.id   AF-A0A0E3MB23-F1
#
_cell.length_a   1.000
_cell.length_b   1.000
_cell.length_c   1.000
_cell.angle_alpha   90.00
_cell.angle_beta   90.00
_cell.angle_gamma   90.00
#
_symmetry.space_group_name_H-M   'P 1'
#
loop_
_entity.id
_entity.type
_entity.pdbx_description
1 polymer ?
#
loop_
_entity_poly.entity_id
_entity_poly.type
_entity_poly.pdbx_seq_one_letter_code
_entity_poly.pdbx_strand_id
1 'polypeptide(L)'
;MGINIIKKNTANNTGNTGTGGGTASIKQLVKLNVAAGHTSTIDNTANDNFKTMIDVYKLANPQGTQDIVKLLADFNNSESSNFSHSNNVVFDGDMKLKTNFTDTFQKERDLGTGTEYTLSFDKSLYKTVTGISNNDLNLNIQAIPQDELVVANSYIDLSGVQNIDKFTATGSEIKIVVNNGTNWFTWDGNNFTPIEANPSAVLANGIDINTFNNIPSNAWNDLLLTSKKVKFGYLLSMNNITDNVKASSLNVQIDLTGYYTKALAGTDYTINLKQSVIDVIFNSDGSYIVNYL
;
A
#
# COMPACT_ATOMS: atom_id res chain seq x y z
N MET A 1 -39.21 8.92 -14.51
CA MET A 1 -38.43 9.77 -15.43
C MET A 1 -37.36 10.50 -14.61
N GLY A 2 -36.06 10.39 -14.82
CA GLY A 2 -35.24 9.37 -15.46
C GLY A 2 -34.08 9.06 -14.49
N ILE A 3 -33.62 7.82 -14.45
CA ILE A 3 -32.49 7.42 -13.61
C ILE A 3 -31.22 7.84 -14.35
N ASN A 4 -30.51 8.83 -13.82
CA ASN A 4 -29.18 9.19 -14.27
C ASN A 4 -28.21 8.09 -13.82
N ILE A 5 -27.88 7.18 -14.73
CA ILE A 5 -26.75 6.28 -14.57
C ILE A 5 -25.49 7.09 -14.88
N ILE A 6 -24.84 7.61 -13.84
CA ILE A 6 -23.53 8.26 -13.98
C ILE A 6 -22.49 7.15 -14.14
N LYS A 7 -21.97 6.99 -15.37
CA LYS A 7 -20.76 6.19 -15.61
C LYS A 7 -19.58 6.88 -14.92
N LYS A 8 -18.99 6.23 -13.93
CA LYS A 8 -17.73 6.63 -13.32
C LYS A 8 -16.61 6.41 -14.34
N ASN A 9 -15.96 7.49 -14.77
CA ASN A 9 -14.75 7.45 -15.58
C ASN A 9 -13.56 7.33 -14.61
N THR A 10 -12.95 6.16 -14.54
CA THR A 10 -11.77 5.91 -13.69
C THR A 10 -10.54 6.48 -14.39
N ALA A 11 -10.30 7.78 -14.24
CA ALA A 11 -8.97 8.32 -14.52
C ALA A 11 -8.06 7.93 -13.35
N ASN A 12 -7.24 6.91 -13.57
CA ASN A 12 -6.04 6.65 -12.78
C ASN A 12 -5.23 7.94 -12.75
N ASN A 13 -5.02 8.48 -11.55
CA ASN A 13 -4.25 9.70 -11.40
C ASN A 13 -2.76 9.36 -11.38
N THR A 14 -2.19 9.07 -12.56
CA THR A 14 -0.77 9.30 -12.82
C THR A 14 -0.65 10.69 -13.44
N GLY A 15 0.17 11.54 -12.83
CA GLY A 15 0.17 12.99 -13.06
C GLY A 15 0.24 13.40 -14.53
N ASN A 16 -0.54 14.42 -14.87
CA ASN A 16 -0.29 15.21 -16.07
C ASN A 16 -0.57 16.70 -15.77
N THR A 17 0.47 17.52 -15.90
CA THR A 17 0.41 18.98 -15.82
C THR A 17 -0.11 19.52 -17.15
N GLY A 18 -1.41 19.85 -17.19
CA GLY A 18 -2.05 20.48 -18.33
C GLY A 18 -2.97 21.61 -17.89
N THR A 19 -2.52 22.85 -18.10
CA THR A 19 -3.30 24.09 -17.99
C THR A 19 -4.45 24.10 -19.01
N GLY A 20 -5.70 24.16 -18.53
CA GLY A 20 -6.85 24.49 -19.36
C GLY A 20 -8.19 23.93 -18.84
N GLY A 21 -9.00 24.79 -18.22
CA GLY A 21 -10.46 24.61 -18.07
C GLY A 21 -10.94 23.28 -17.48
N GLY A 22 -10.55 22.94 -16.24
CA GLY A 22 -10.93 21.67 -15.63
C GLY A 22 -12.30 21.73 -14.91
N THR A 23 -13.27 20.95 -15.39
CA THR A 23 -14.33 20.41 -14.51
C THR A 23 -13.66 19.73 -13.32
N ALA A 24 -13.99 20.15 -12.09
CA ALA A 24 -13.48 19.51 -10.89
C ALA A 24 -13.87 18.01 -10.91
N SER A 25 -12.88 17.12 -10.96
CA SER A 25 -13.11 15.68 -10.98
C SER A 25 -13.32 15.19 -9.54
N ILE A 26 -14.44 14.50 -9.32
CA ILE A 26 -14.71 13.84 -8.03
C ILE A 26 -13.70 12.72 -7.85
N LYS A 27 -12.93 12.79 -6.76
CA LYS A 27 -12.05 11.72 -6.29
C LYS A 27 -12.80 10.85 -5.28
N GLN A 28 -12.43 9.57 -5.22
CA GLN A 28 -13.04 8.61 -4.31
C GLN A 28 -11.97 7.88 -3.52
N LEU A 29 -12.17 7.81 -2.21
CA LEU A 29 -11.47 6.89 -1.32
C LEU A 29 -12.44 5.75 -0.99
N VAL A 30 -12.03 4.52 -1.30
CA VAL A 30 -12.86 3.33 -1.13
C VAL A 30 -12.18 2.40 -0.13
N LYS A 31 -12.91 1.99 0.91
CA LYS A 31 -12.40 1.13 1.98
C LYS A 31 -13.32 -0.06 2.19
N LEU A 32 -12.74 -1.26 2.21
CA LEU A 32 -13.45 -2.52 2.34
C LEU A 32 -13.33 -3.04 3.77
N ASN A 33 -14.47 -3.36 4.40
CA ASN A 33 -14.59 -4.05 5.69
C ASN A 33 -13.60 -3.54 6.76
N VAL A 34 -13.48 -2.23 6.89
CA VAL A 34 -12.62 -1.64 7.90
C VAL A 34 -13.27 -1.75 9.27
N ALA A 35 -12.45 -2.02 10.29
CA ALA A 35 -12.88 -2.04 11.68
C ALA A 35 -13.07 -0.60 12.21
N ALA A 36 -13.95 -0.46 13.20
CA ALA A 36 -14.14 0.77 13.96
C ALA A 36 -12.80 1.27 14.53
N GLY A 37 -12.58 2.59 14.41
CA GLY A 37 -11.33 3.26 14.76
C GLY A 37 -10.28 3.30 13.64
N HIS A 38 -10.48 2.60 12.51
CA HIS A 38 -9.57 2.70 11.36
C HIS A 38 -9.52 4.15 10.85
N THR A 39 -8.31 4.64 10.56
CA THR A 39 -8.08 5.96 10.00
C THR A 39 -7.48 5.84 8.61
N SER A 40 -8.01 6.59 7.66
CA SER A 40 -7.43 6.75 6.33
C SER A 40 -7.12 8.21 6.06
N THR A 41 -6.06 8.47 5.32
CA THR A 41 -5.58 9.83 5.05
C THR A 41 -5.76 10.21 3.58
N ILE A 42 -6.17 11.45 3.33
CA ILE A 42 -6.21 12.06 2.00
C ILE A 42 -5.16 13.18 1.99
N ASP A 43 -4.26 13.16 1.00
CA ASP A 43 -3.26 14.22 0.82
C ASP A 43 -3.93 15.58 0.55
N ASN A 44 -3.51 16.60 1.30
CA ASN A 44 -3.97 17.98 1.19
C ASN A 44 -2.79 18.97 0.98
N THR A 45 -1.56 18.48 0.79
CA THR A 45 -0.35 19.31 0.72
C THR A 45 -0.32 20.32 -0.43
N ALA A 46 -1.03 20.05 -1.53
CA ALA A 46 -0.98 20.87 -2.75
C ALA A 46 -2.02 22.02 -2.82
N ASN A 47 -2.76 22.30 -1.73
CA ASN A 47 -3.83 23.30 -1.76
C ASN A 47 -3.69 24.38 -0.68
N ASP A 48 -3.92 25.64 -1.09
CA ASP A 48 -4.07 26.77 -0.17
C ASP A 48 -5.37 26.70 0.66
N ASN A 49 -6.32 25.87 0.24
CA ASN A 49 -7.61 25.60 0.90
C ASN A 49 -7.80 24.09 1.14
N PHE A 50 -8.61 23.71 2.13
CA PHE A 50 -8.95 22.29 2.32
C PHE A 50 -9.73 21.73 1.14
N LYS A 51 -9.44 20.47 0.79
CA LYS A 51 -10.29 19.68 -0.12
C LYS A 51 -11.73 19.63 0.39
N THR A 52 -12.68 19.66 -0.53
CA THR A 52 -14.10 19.64 -0.17
C THR A 52 -14.58 18.21 -0.09
N MET A 53 -15.05 17.80 1.09
CA MET A 53 -15.72 16.51 1.28
C MET A 53 -17.15 16.63 0.74
N ILE A 54 -17.52 15.77 -0.20
CA ILE A 54 -18.84 15.80 -0.82
C ILE A 54 -19.82 14.97 0.01
N ASP A 55 -19.56 13.66 0.10
CA ASP A 55 -20.41 12.71 0.79
C ASP A 55 -19.62 11.47 1.20
N VAL A 56 -20.04 10.85 2.30
CA VAL A 56 -19.56 9.54 2.74
C VAL A 56 -20.73 8.57 2.71
N TYR A 57 -20.51 7.41 2.12
CA TYR A 57 -21.46 6.31 2.06
C TYR A 57 -20.91 5.09 2.76
N LYS A 58 -21.80 4.32 3.38
CA LYS A 58 -21.54 3.05 4.04
C LYS A 58 -22.34 1.95 3.36
N LEU A 59 -21.73 0.80 3.12
CA LEU A 59 -22.40 -0.38 2.61
C LEU A 59 -23.44 -0.85 3.64
N ALA A 60 -24.70 -0.89 3.23
CA ALA A 60 -25.78 -1.53 3.95
C ALA A 60 -26.06 -2.88 3.30
N ASN A 61 -26.11 -3.94 4.12
CA ASN A 61 -26.48 -5.27 3.66
C ASN A 61 -27.64 -5.83 4.52
N PRO A 62 -28.87 -5.31 4.36
CA PRO A 62 -30.02 -5.90 5.02
C PRO A 62 -30.27 -7.30 4.46
N GLN A 63 -30.59 -8.25 5.34
CA GLN A 63 -30.91 -9.62 4.97
C GLN A 63 -31.96 -9.66 3.84
N GLY A 64 -31.68 -10.42 2.79
CA GLY A 64 -32.58 -10.61 1.63
C GLY A 64 -32.30 -9.71 0.43
N THR A 65 -31.30 -8.82 0.48
CA THR A 65 -30.93 -7.98 -0.66
C THR A 65 -30.04 -8.74 -1.65
N GLN A 66 -30.36 -8.70 -2.95
CA GLN A 66 -29.61 -9.39 -4.02
C GLN A 66 -28.79 -8.46 -4.93
N ASP A 67 -28.76 -7.15 -4.65
CA ASP A 67 -28.04 -6.22 -5.50
C ASP A 67 -26.52 -6.46 -5.42
N ILE A 68 -25.84 -6.35 -6.57
CA ILE A 68 -24.42 -6.61 -6.71
C ILE A 68 -23.73 -5.29 -7.06
N VAL A 69 -22.94 -4.77 -6.13
CA VAL A 69 -22.14 -3.57 -6.33
C VAL A 69 -20.73 -3.97 -6.73
N LYS A 70 -20.31 -3.57 -7.93
CA LYS A 70 -18.92 -3.65 -8.36
C LYS A 70 -18.11 -2.52 -7.75
N LEU A 71 -17.02 -2.87 -7.08
CA LEU A 71 -16.17 -1.91 -6.37
C LEU A 71 -14.72 -2.06 -6.81
N LEU A 72 -14.07 -0.94 -7.09
CA LEU A 72 -12.62 -0.84 -7.17
C LEU A 72 -12.14 -0.23 -5.86
N ALA A 73 -11.49 -1.05 -5.03
CA ALA A 73 -10.92 -0.64 -3.76
C ALA A 73 -9.39 -0.56 -3.86
N ASP A 74 -8.82 0.43 -3.18
CA ASP A 74 -7.39 0.72 -3.24
C ASP A 74 -6.75 0.43 -1.88
N PHE A 75 -5.68 -0.35 -1.91
CA PHE A 75 -4.78 -0.58 -0.79
C PHE A 75 -3.49 0.17 -1.10
N ASN A 76 -3.27 1.26 -0.37
CA ASN A 76 -2.09 2.07 -0.56
C ASN A 76 -0.90 1.38 0.13
N ASN A 77 0.04 0.88 -0.66
CA ASN A 77 1.27 0.25 -0.15
C ASN A 77 2.29 1.27 0.35
N SER A 78 2.04 2.57 0.17
CA SER A 78 2.89 3.65 0.68
C SER A 78 2.61 4.00 2.16
N GLU A 79 1.59 3.42 2.77
CA GLU A 79 1.24 3.68 4.18
C GLU A 79 2.09 2.77 5.09
N SER A 80 3.20 3.30 5.63
CA SER A 80 4.16 2.53 6.44
C SER A 80 3.54 1.83 7.65
N SER A 81 2.46 2.40 8.22
CA SER A 81 1.71 1.79 9.34
C SER A 81 1.10 0.43 8.99
N ASN A 82 0.89 0.15 7.70
CA ASN A 82 0.33 -1.11 7.24
C ASN A 82 1.38 -2.23 7.15
N PHE A 83 2.66 -1.95 7.42
CA PHE A 83 3.76 -2.89 7.28
C PHE A 83 4.63 -2.99 8.52
N SER A 84 5.28 -4.14 8.70
CA SER A 84 6.31 -4.29 9.71
C SER A 84 7.53 -3.45 9.30
N HIS A 85 7.99 -2.55 10.16
CA HIS A 85 9.07 -1.65 9.83
C HIS A 85 10.41 -2.40 9.73
N SER A 86 11.13 -2.18 8.62
CA SER A 86 12.55 -2.53 8.47
C SER A 86 13.35 -1.24 8.31
N ASN A 87 14.56 -1.20 8.87
CA ASN A 87 15.48 -0.06 8.71
C ASN A 87 15.96 0.13 7.26
N ASN A 88 15.76 -0.90 6.42
CA ASN A 88 16.20 -0.93 5.03
C ASN A 88 15.10 -0.51 4.04
N VAL A 89 13.89 -0.19 4.51
CA VAL A 89 12.75 0.15 3.66
C VAL A 89 12.28 1.57 3.94
N VAL A 90 11.99 2.31 2.87
CA VAL A 90 11.42 3.66 2.93
C VAL A 90 10.05 3.66 2.26
N PHE A 91 9.15 4.47 2.82
CA PHE A 91 7.79 4.71 2.33
C PHE A 91 7.64 6.20 2.01
N ASP A 92 7.88 6.59 0.75
CA ASP A 92 7.86 8.00 0.31
C ASP A 92 6.88 8.26 -0.84
N GLY A 93 5.74 7.57 -0.80
CA GLY A 93 4.78 7.45 -1.90
C GLY A 93 4.92 6.12 -2.64
N ASP A 94 6.12 5.54 -2.60
CA ASP A 94 6.40 4.15 -2.98
C ASP A 94 7.06 3.42 -1.80
N MET A 95 6.90 2.11 -1.72
CA MET A 95 7.68 1.24 -0.85
C MET A 95 8.90 0.73 -1.61
N LYS A 96 10.12 1.06 -1.14
CA LYS A 96 11.38 0.73 -1.81
C LYS A 96 12.54 0.57 -0.81
N LEU A 97 13.66 0.01 -1.28
CA LEU A 97 14.87 -0.13 -0.49
C LEU A 97 15.56 1.23 -0.27
N LYS A 98 16.04 1.45 0.94
CA LYS A 98 16.90 2.57 1.32
C LYS A 98 18.32 2.29 0.85
N THR A 99 18.90 3.21 0.09
CA THR A 99 20.28 3.08 -0.45
C THR A 99 21.28 4.05 0.15
N ASN A 100 20.81 5.04 0.91
CA ASN A 100 21.64 6.01 1.61
C ASN A 100 21.42 5.87 3.11
N PHE A 101 22.50 5.60 3.84
CA PHE A 101 22.52 5.42 5.29
C PHE A 101 23.42 6.47 5.91
N THR A 102 23.11 6.85 7.14
CA THR A 102 23.88 7.84 7.89
C THR A 102 24.05 7.32 9.30
N ASP A 103 25.31 7.24 9.72
CA ASP A 103 25.69 6.89 11.09
C ASP A 103 26.46 8.05 11.70
N THR A 104 26.26 8.29 13.00
CA THR A 104 26.90 9.40 13.71
C THR A 104 28.11 8.91 14.47
N PHE A 105 29.26 9.54 14.20
CA PHE A 105 30.49 9.30 14.93
C PHE A 105 30.29 9.55 16.43
N GLN A 106 30.83 8.65 17.24
CA GLN A 106 30.86 8.82 18.69
C GLN A 106 32.18 9.47 19.09
N LYS A 107 32.11 10.53 19.90
CA LYS A 107 33.31 11.15 20.46
C LYS A 107 33.97 10.16 21.41
N GLU A 108 35.23 9.82 21.14
CA GLU A 108 36.01 8.92 21.99
C GLU A 108 36.73 9.70 23.08
N ARG A 109 37.47 10.75 22.70
CA ARG A 109 38.20 11.60 23.64
C ARG A 109 38.64 12.93 23.01
N ASP A 110 38.93 13.90 23.86
CA ASP A 110 39.68 15.10 23.46
C ASP A 110 41.19 14.81 23.46
N LEU A 111 41.88 15.35 22.47
CA LEU A 111 43.32 15.31 22.34
C LEU A 111 43.90 16.67 22.79
N GLY A 112 45.22 16.72 23.07
CA GLY A 112 45.90 17.98 23.38
C GLY A 112 45.70 19.05 22.30
N THR A 113 45.50 18.62 21.04
CA THR A 113 44.95 19.41 19.95
C THR A 113 43.99 18.55 19.12
N GLY A 114 42.69 18.85 19.15
CA GLY A 114 41.65 18.15 18.38
C GLY A 114 40.81 17.18 19.20
N THR A 115 39.90 16.47 18.54
CA THR A 115 39.00 15.47 19.17
C THR A 115 39.01 14.21 18.32
N GLU A 116 39.12 13.05 18.97
CA GLU A 116 39.05 11.75 18.33
C GLU A 116 37.61 11.23 18.32
N TYR A 117 37.20 10.70 17.17
CA TYR A 117 35.88 10.17 16.92
C TYR A 117 36.00 8.75 16.37
N THR A 118 35.10 7.86 16.78
CA THR A 118 35.07 6.48 16.32
C THR A 118 33.68 6.10 15.81
N LEU A 119 33.66 5.19 14.84
CA LEU A 119 32.46 4.54 14.35
C LEU A 119 32.81 3.13 13.88
N SER A 120 32.00 2.17 14.30
CA SER A 120 31.97 0.83 13.69
C SER A 120 30.62 0.66 13.01
N PHE A 121 30.62 0.15 11.77
CA PHE A 121 29.39 -0.22 11.08
C PHE A 121 29.48 -1.66 10.60
N ASP A 122 28.34 -2.36 10.65
CA ASP A 122 28.26 -3.77 10.27
C ASP A 122 28.03 -3.90 8.75
N LYS A 123 29.05 -4.39 8.05
CA LYS A 123 28.97 -4.62 6.61
C LYS A 123 28.02 -5.75 6.22
N SER A 124 27.71 -6.67 7.14
CA SER A 124 26.84 -7.82 6.84
C SER A 124 25.40 -7.42 6.54
N LEU A 125 24.99 -6.22 6.97
CA LEU A 125 23.69 -5.62 6.69
C LEU A 125 23.50 -5.24 5.21
N TYR A 126 24.57 -5.24 4.42
CA TYR A 126 24.57 -4.83 3.03
C TYR A 126 25.06 -5.96 2.12
N LYS A 127 24.45 -6.08 0.94
CA LYS A 127 25.01 -6.91 -0.14
C LYS A 127 26.29 -6.29 -0.68
N THR A 128 26.23 -4.98 -0.93
CA THR A 128 27.31 -4.21 -1.55
C THR A 128 27.35 -2.81 -0.95
N VAL A 129 28.54 -2.37 -0.54
CA VAL A 129 28.80 -0.96 -0.22
C VAL A 129 29.40 -0.29 -1.45
N THR A 130 28.70 0.69 -2.02
CA THR A 130 29.11 1.38 -3.25
C THR A 130 29.90 2.65 -2.99
N GLY A 131 29.69 3.28 -1.83
CA GLY A 131 30.37 4.51 -1.47
C GLY A 131 30.36 4.76 0.03
N ILE A 132 31.43 5.39 0.51
CA ILE A 132 31.54 5.87 1.88
C ILE A 132 32.07 7.30 1.78
N SER A 133 31.42 8.22 2.49
CA SER A 133 31.87 9.59 2.65
C SER A 133 31.57 10.05 4.07
N ASN A 134 32.20 11.13 4.52
CA ASN A 134 31.94 11.68 5.83
C ASN A 134 31.79 13.20 5.75
N ASN A 135 30.94 13.74 6.62
CA ASN A 135 30.90 15.17 6.94
C ASN A 135 31.05 15.28 8.46
N ASP A 136 31.73 16.31 8.97
CA ASP A 136 31.92 16.61 10.39
C ASP A 136 31.75 15.41 11.36
N LEU A 137 30.50 15.16 11.80
CA LEU A 137 30.11 14.13 12.76
C LEU A 137 29.33 12.94 12.19
N ASN A 138 29.15 12.82 10.88
CA ASN A 138 28.44 11.71 10.25
C ASN A 138 29.26 10.97 9.19
N LEU A 139 29.12 9.65 9.19
CA LEU A 139 29.48 8.78 8.09
C LEU A 139 28.25 8.56 7.22
N ASN A 140 28.35 8.92 5.94
CA ASN A 140 27.33 8.65 4.93
C ASN A 140 27.76 7.44 4.12
N ILE A 141 26.91 6.43 4.09
CA ILE A 141 27.15 5.16 3.41
C ILE A 141 26.13 5.04 2.29
N GLN A 142 26.62 4.86 1.06
CA GLN A 142 25.79 4.43 -0.06
C GLN A 142 25.97 2.93 -0.23
N ALA A 143 24.89 2.18 -0.13
CA ALA A 143 24.92 0.72 -0.14
C ALA A 143 23.64 0.12 -0.69
N ILE A 144 23.75 -1.12 -1.13
CA ILE A 144 22.65 -2.01 -1.45
C ILE A 144 22.38 -2.87 -0.21
N PRO A 145 21.22 -2.72 0.46
CA PRO A 145 20.88 -3.55 1.61
C PRO A 145 20.64 -5.02 1.21
N GLN A 146 20.52 -5.89 2.20
CA GLN A 146 20.00 -7.25 1.98
C GLN A 146 18.58 -7.22 1.38
N ASP A 147 18.17 -8.34 0.78
CA ASP A 147 16.81 -8.48 0.26
C ASP A 147 15.78 -8.41 1.39
N GLU A 148 14.72 -7.64 1.17
CA GLU A 148 13.69 -7.42 2.18
C GLU A 148 12.34 -7.91 1.70
N LEU A 149 11.79 -8.90 2.41
CA LEU A 149 10.41 -9.34 2.24
C LEU A 149 9.52 -8.53 3.19
N VAL A 150 8.85 -7.53 2.64
CA VAL A 150 7.95 -6.66 3.42
C VAL A 150 6.55 -7.25 3.41
N VAL A 151 5.99 -7.46 4.60
CA VAL A 151 4.69 -8.12 4.77
C VAL A 151 3.72 -7.16 5.43
N ALA A 152 2.49 -7.11 4.92
CA ALA A 152 1.44 -6.34 5.55
C ALA A 152 1.14 -6.86 6.99
N ASN A 153 0.84 -5.93 7.89
CA ASN A 153 0.58 -6.20 9.32
C ASN A 153 -0.76 -6.91 9.54
N SER A 154 -1.76 -6.59 8.70
CA SER A 154 -3.13 -7.10 8.82
C SER A 154 -3.60 -7.78 7.55
N TYR A 155 -4.61 -8.63 7.70
CA TYR A 155 -5.36 -9.16 6.57
C TYR A 155 -6.35 -8.11 6.06
N ILE A 156 -6.53 -8.09 4.75
CA ILE A 156 -7.69 -7.51 4.11
C ILE A 156 -8.85 -8.49 4.32
N ASP A 157 -9.92 -7.98 4.91
CA ASP A 157 -11.14 -8.76 5.13
C ASP A 157 -12.01 -8.75 3.86
N LEU A 158 -12.23 -9.94 3.29
CA LEU A 158 -13.05 -10.17 2.11
C LEU A 158 -14.45 -10.67 2.47
N SER A 159 -14.87 -10.55 3.73
CA SER A 159 -16.23 -10.87 4.16
C SER A 159 -17.26 -10.10 3.34
N GLY A 160 -18.30 -10.78 2.84
CA GLY A 160 -19.29 -10.17 1.96
C GLY A 160 -18.86 -9.99 0.50
N VAL A 161 -17.60 -10.29 0.14
CA VAL A 161 -17.16 -10.41 -1.25
C VAL A 161 -17.71 -11.70 -1.84
N GLN A 162 -18.44 -11.56 -2.95
CA GLN A 162 -19.01 -12.69 -3.72
C GLN A 162 -18.06 -13.15 -4.82
N ASN A 163 -17.36 -12.21 -5.44
CA ASN A 163 -16.47 -12.46 -6.55
C ASN A 163 -15.32 -11.45 -6.55
N ILE A 164 -14.13 -11.91 -6.90
CA ILE A 164 -12.93 -11.11 -7.10
C ILE A 164 -12.66 -11.10 -8.60
N ASP A 165 -12.87 -9.96 -9.25
CA ASP A 165 -12.62 -9.81 -10.67
C ASP A 165 -11.11 -9.81 -10.94
N LYS A 166 -10.35 -9.00 -10.20
CA LYS A 166 -8.88 -9.02 -10.24
C LYS A 166 -8.24 -8.29 -9.06
N PHE A 167 -6.98 -8.62 -8.81
CA PHE A 167 -6.04 -7.71 -8.17
C PHE A 167 -5.15 -7.03 -9.22
N THR A 168 -4.66 -5.83 -8.94
CA THR A 168 -3.72 -5.12 -9.79
C THR A 168 -2.67 -4.44 -8.92
N ALA A 169 -1.42 -4.85 -9.08
CA ALA A 169 -0.26 -4.22 -8.47
C ALA A 169 0.39 -3.26 -9.46
N THR A 170 0.86 -2.12 -8.96
CA THR A 170 1.74 -1.20 -9.67
C THR A 170 3.08 -1.09 -8.94
N GLY A 171 4.15 -0.91 -9.71
CA GLY A 171 5.51 -0.94 -9.19
C GLY A 171 6.49 -1.38 -10.28
N SER A 172 7.69 -1.76 -9.88
CA SER A 172 8.74 -2.21 -10.78
C SER A 172 9.68 -3.17 -10.05
N GLU A 173 10.05 -4.27 -10.72
CA GLU A 173 11.10 -5.21 -10.28
C GLU A 173 10.92 -5.82 -8.87
N ILE A 174 9.66 -6.00 -8.45
CA ILE A 174 9.32 -6.72 -7.19
C ILE A 174 8.81 -8.12 -7.46
N LYS A 175 8.87 -8.97 -6.42
CA LYS A 175 8.13 -10.24 -6.37
C LYS A 175 7.04 -10.17 -5.31
N ILE A 176 5.90 -10.81 -5.58
CA ILE A 176 4.71 -10.80 -4.74
C ILE A 176 4.40 -12.23 -4.30
N VAL A 177 3.99 -12.39 -3.04
CA VAL A 177 3.37 -13.61 -2.52
C VAL A 177 2.06 -13.29 -1.81
N VAL A 178 1.16 -14.26 -1.79
CA VAL A 178 -0.21 -14.10 -1.29
C VAL A 178 -0.45 -15.02 -0.10
N ASN A 179 -0.99 -14.50 0.99
CA ASN A 179 -1.43 -15.32 2.12
C ASN A 179 -2.94 -15.28 2.22
N ASN A 180 -3.58 -16.45 2.30
CA ASN A 180 -5.04 -16.56 2.34
C ASN A 180 -5.60 -16.62 3.77
N GLY A 181 -4.83 -16.31 4.81
CA GLY A 181 -5.23 -16.46 6.21
C GLY A 181 -4.55 -17.61 6.93
N THR A 182 -4.04 -18.59 6.19
CA THR A 182 -3.37 -19.78 6.75
C THR A 182 -1.96 -19.91 6.21
N ASN A 183 -1.82 -20.04 4.90
CA ASN A 183 -0.54 -20.32 4.24
C ASN A 183 -0.19 -19.23 3.23
N TRP A 184 1.10 -19.16 2.89
CA TRP A 184 1.62 -18.34 1.81
C TRP A 184 1.63 -19.13 0.50
N PHE A 185 1.33 -18.44 -0.59
CA PHE A 185 1.20 -19.00 -1.92
C PHE A 185 1.94 -18.14 -2.96
N THR A 186 2.44 -18.82 -3.98
CA THR A 186 2.87 -18.24 -5.25
C THR A 186 2.01 -18.77 -6.39
N TRP A 187 2.21 -18.26 -7.60
CA TRP A 187 1.53 -18.67 -8.82
C TRP A 187 2.51 -19.35 -9.77
N ASP A 188 2.22 -20.60 -10.16
CA ASP A 188 3.08 -21.38 -11.06
C ASP A 188 2.75 -21.19 -12.55
N GLY A 189 1.77 -20.32 -12.87
CA GLY A 189 1.21 -20.14 -14.21
C GLY A 189 -0.21 -20.67 -14.35
N ASN A 190 -0.58 -21.67 -13.53
CA ASN A 190 -1.88 -22.35 -13.59
C ASN A 190 -2.59 -22.45 -12.24
N ASN A 191 -1.86 -22.61 -11.14
CA ASN A 191 -2.42 -22.78 -9.80
C ASN A 191 -1.64 -22.00 -8.76
N PHE A 192 -2.32 -21.68 -7.65
CA PHE A 192 -1.67 -21.21 -6.45
C PHE A 192 -1.02 -22.40 -5.73
N THR A 193 0.29 -22.33 -5.52
CA THR A 193 1.07 -23.37 -4.85
C THR A 193 1.70 -22.83 -3.57
N PRO A 194 1.81 -23.64 -2.50
CA PRO A 194 2.41 -23.19 -1.25
C PRO A 194 3.86 -22.72 -1.44
N ILE A 195 4.24 -21.66 -0.73
CA ILE A 195 5.61 -21.14 -0.70
C ILE A 195 5.97 -20.73 0.73
N GLU A 196 7.25 -20.83 1.08
CA GLU A 196 7.75 -20.22 2.31
C GLU A 196 7.92 -18.71 2.13
N ALA A 197 7.40 -17.92 3.06
CA ALA A 197 7.56 -16.47 3.06
C ALA A 197 8.92 -16.05 3.64
N ASN A 198 9.99 -16.35 2.91
CA ASN A 198 11.34 -15.86 3.19
C ASN A 198 11.97 -15.27 1.91
N PRO A 199 12.96 -14.36 2.03
CA PRO A 199 13.54 -13.68 0.87
C PRO A 199 14.04 -14.62 -0.22
N SER A 200 14.77 -15.69 0.13
CA SER A 200 15.36 -16.63 -0.84
C SER A 200 14.31 -17.38 -1.65
N ALA A 201 13.27 -17.92 -1.00
CA ALA A 201 12.20 -18.65 -1.68
C ALA A 201 11.38 -17.72 -2.59
N VAL A 202 11.06 -16.52 -2.10
CA VAL A 202 10.28 -15.53 -2.85
C VAL A 202 11.09 -14.94 -4.02
N LEU A 203 12.42 -14.82 -3.89
CA LEU A 203 13.26 -14.36 -4.98
C LEU A 203 13.23 -15.34 -6.15
N ALA A 204 13.31 -16.65 -5.85
CA ALA A 204 13.29 -17.70 -6.84
C ALA A 204 11.92 -17.90 -7.49
N ASN A 205 10.86 -17.91 -6.67
CA ASN A 205 9.55 -18.42 -7.10
C ASN A 205 8.40 -17.43 -6.92
N GLY A 206 8.65 -16.21 -6.44
CA GLY A 206 7.61 -15.21 -6.26
C GLY A 206 7.05 -14.68 -7.59
N ILE A 207 5.83 -14.14 -7.52
CA ILE A 207 5.05 -13.69 -8.66
C ILE A 207 5.56 -12.30 -9.09
N ASP A 208 5.99 -12.12 -10.33
CA ASP A 208 6.26 -10.78 -10.85
C ASP A 208 4.96 -10.01 -11.14
N ILE A 209 5.04 -8.67 -11.25
CA ILE A 209 3.87 -7.80 -11.43
C ILE A 209 3.04 -8.17 -12.67
N ASN A 210 3.69 -8.50 -13.79
CA ASN A 210 2.98 -8.79 -15.03
C ASN A 210 2.19 -10.10 -14.87
N THR A 211 2.82 -11.14 -14.32
CA THR A 211 2.13 -12.40 -14.02
C THR A 211 0.99 -12.18 -13.03
N PHE A 212 1.23 -11.45 -11.94
CA PHE A 212 0.24 -11.16 -10.90
C PHE A 212 -1.01 -10.48 -11.46
N ASN A 213 -0.83 -9.47 -12.30
CA ASN A 213 -1.91 -8.70 -12.92
C ASN A 213 -2.73 -9.49 -13.95
N ASN A 214 -2.25 -10.64 -14.39
CA ASN A 214 -2.90 -11.52 -15.35
C ASN A 214 -3.47 -12.81 -14.71
N ILE A 215 -3.39 -12.98 -13.39
CA ILE A 215 -4.01 -14.13 -12.70
C ILE A 215 -5.54 -14.05 -12.89
N PRO A 216 -6.19 -15.11 -13.38
CA PRO A 216 -7.60 -15.07 -13.72
C PRO A 216 -8.49 -15.03 -12.47
N SER A 217 -9.67 -14.42 -12.61
CA SER A 217 -10.64 -14.22 -11.53
C SER A 217 -10.99 -15.51 -10.77
N ASN A 218 -11.21 -16.63 -11.48
CA ASN A 218 -11.53 -17.91 -10.86
C ASN A 218 -10.43 -18.41 -9.92
N ALA A 219 -9.15 -18.24 -10.29
CA ALA A 219 -8.03 -18.63 -9.43
C ALA A 219 -8.00 -17.80 -8.13
N TRP A 220 -8.29 -16.51 -8.20
CA TRP A 220 -8.43 -15.67 -7.00
C TRP A 220 -9.59 -16.14 -6.12
N ASN A 221 -10.73 -16.43 -6.75
CA ASN A 221 -11.92 -16.87 -6.05
C ASN A 221 -11.68 -18.19 -5.30
N ASP A 222 -11.10 -19.17 -5.98
CA ASP A 222 -10.82 -20.49 -5.42
C ASP A 222 -9.86 -20.40 -4.22
N LEU A 223 -8.83 -19.54 -4.30
CA LEU A 223 -7.87 -19.35 -3.22
C LEU A 223 -8.46 -18.61 -2.01
N LEU A 224 -9.22 -17.53 -2.25
CA LEU A 224 -9.48 -16.50 -1.23
C LEU A 224 -10.93 -16.46 -0.73
N LEU A 225 -11.92 -16.92 -1.51
CA LEU A 225 -13.31 -16.82 -1.08
C LEU A 225 -13.70 -17.86 -0.04
N THR A 226 -12.90 -18.91 0.15
CA THR A 226 -13.11 -19.87 1.24
C THR A 226 -12.70 -19.29 2.59
N SER A 227 -11.53 -18.64 2.65
CA SER A 227 -10.99 -18.08 3.89
C SER A 227 -11.46 -16.65 4.18
N LYS A 228 -11.95 -15.94 3.16
CA LYS A 228 -12.39 -14.54 3.20
C LYS A 228 -11.32 -13.59 3.76
N LYS A 229 -10.04 -13.93 3.59
CA LYS A 229 -8.90 -13.13 4.06
C LYS A 229 -7.79 -13.15 3.04
N VAL A 230 -7.16 -12.01 2.80
CA VAL A 230 -5.97 -11.93 1.96
C VAL A 230 -4.93 -10.99 2.55
N LYS A 231 -3.66 -11.32 2.39
CA LYS A 231 -2.53 -10.49 2.77
C LYS A 231 -1.42 -10.66 1.76
N PHE A 232 -0.63 -9.63 1.53
CA PHE A 232 0.43 -9.65 0.53
C PHE A 232 1.80 -9.46 1.18
N GLY A 233 2.79 -10.11 0.59
CA GLY A 233 4.21 -9.92 0.86
C GLY A 233 4.89 -9.44 -0.42
N TYR A 234 5.77 -8.47 -0.29
CA TYR A 234 6.49 -7.83 -1.38
C TYR A 234 7.98 -7.99 -1.13
N LEU A 235 8.67 -8.72 -2.00
CA LEU A 235 10.11 -8.80 -1.97
C LEU A 235 10.70 -7.64 -2.78
N LEU A 236 11.49 -6.84 -2.10
CA LEU A 236 12.35 -5.82 -2.70
C LEU A 236 13.76 -6.41 -2.80
N SER A 237 14.26 -6.54 -4.03
CA SER A 237 15.59 -7.09 -4.29
C SER A 237 16.27 -6.31 -5.39
N MET A 238 17.45 -5.75 -5.09
CA MET A 238 18.25 -4.97 -6.03
C MET A 238 19.68 -5.50 -6.11
N ASN A 239 20.31 -5.36 -7.29
CA ASN A 239 21.70 -5.74 -7.54
C ASN A 239 22.57 -4.52 -7.90
N ASN A 240 21.96 -3.42 -8.32
CA ASN A 240 22.58 -2.13 -8.56
C ASN A 240 21.79 -1.00 -7.88
N ILE A 241 22.47 0.04 -7.39
CA ILE A 241 21.86 1.25 -6.82
C ILE A 241 20.97 2.01 -7.81
N THR A 242 21.13 1.78 -9.12
CA THR A 242 20.29 2.37 -10.17
C THR A 242 19.04 1.54 -10.49
N ASP A 243 18.89 0.34 -9.92
CA ASP A 243 17.72 -0.50 -10.16
C ASP A 243 16.46 0.20 -9.61
N ASN A 244 15.37 0.12 -10.36
CA ASN A 244 14.12 0.78 -9.99
C ASN A 244 13.18 -0.22 -9.32
N VAL A 245 13.56 -0.65 -8.13
CA VAL A 245 12.81 -1.65 -7.34
C VAL A 245 11.85 -0.95 -6.41
N LYS A 246 10.54 -1.09 -6.67
CA LYS A 246 9.51 -0.43 -5.86
C LYS A 246 8.13 -1.07 -5.98
N ALA A 247 7.37 -1.03 -4.91
CA ALA A 247 5.94 -1.32 -4.89
C ALA A 247 5.15 -0.03 -4.63
N SER A 248 4.24 0.31 -5.53
CA SER A 248 3.52 1.58 -5.50
C SER A 248 2.11 1.41 -4.92
N SER A 249 1.22 0.71 -5.64
CA SER A 249 -0.17 0.48 -5.21
C SER A 249 -0.62 -0.94 -5.42
N LEU A 250 -1.65 -1.34 -4.67
CA LEU A 250 -2.42 -2.54 -4.93
C LEU A 250 -3.91 -2.16 -5.00
N ASN A 251 -4.58 -2.51 -6.09
CA ASN A 251 -6.01 -2.31 -6.28
C ASN A 251 -6.71 -3.66 -6.38
N VAL A 252 -7.96 -3.73 -5.93
CA VAL A 252 -8.81 -4.90 -6.13
C VAL A 252 -10.14 -4.49 -6.75
N GLN A 253 -10.57 -5.23 -7.76
CA GLN A 253 -11.91 -5.15 -8.29
C GLN A 253 -12.72 -6.34 -7.75
N ILE A 254 -13.82 -6.05 -7.08
CA ILE A 254 -14.65 -7.04 -6.39
C ILE A 254 -16.14 -6.78 -6.59
N ASP A 255 -16.93 -7.81 -6.38
CA ASP A 255 -18.38 -7.77 -6.33
C ASP A 255 -18.86 -7.98 -4.88
N LEU A 256 -19.66 -7.03 -4.39
CA LEU A 256 -20.23 -7.04 -3.05
C LEU A 256 -21.75 -7.17 -3.11
N THR A 257 -22.35 -7.86 -2.15
CA THR A 257 -23.81 -7.88 -1.96
C THR A 257 -24.26 -6.70 -1.11
N GLY A 258 -25.27 -5.96 -1.57
CA GLY A 258 -25.90 -4.87 -0.83
C GLY A 258 -25.98 -3.57 -1.62
N TYR A 259 -26.15 -2.45 -0.93
CA TYR A 259 -26.16 -1.12 -1.53
C TYR A 259 -25.55 -0.09 -0.58
N TYR A 260 -25.03 1.00 -1.14
CA TYR A 260 -24.45 2.07 -0.34
C TYR A 260 -25.53 3.07 0.11
N THR A 261 -25.56 3.36 1.40
CA THR A 261 -26.41 4.39 2.01
C THR A 261 -25.56 5.50 2.60
N LYS A 262 -26.13 6.70 2.75
CA LYS A 262 -25.39 7.83 3.31
C LYS A 262 -24.97 7.52 4.74
N ALA A 263 -23.66 7.60 5.02
CA ALA A 263 -23.10 7.35 6.33
C ALA A 263 -23.44 8.52 7.27
N LEU A 264 -23.62 8.22 8.56
CA LEU A 264 -23.95 9.22 9.58
C LEU A 264 -22.66 9.82 10.17
N ALA A 265 -22.47 11.13 10.03
CA ALA A 265 -21.35 11.82 10.66
C ALA A 265 -21.43 11.73 12.20
N GLY A 266 -20.28 11.53 12.86
CA GLY A 266 -20.16 11.30 14.30
C GLY A 266 -20.41 9.84 14.71
N THR A 267 -21.33 9.14 14.05
CA THR A 267 -21.65 7.73 14.35
C THR A 267 -20.85 6.75 13.52
N ASP A 268 -20.83 6.93 12.19
CA ASP A 268 -20.14 6.05 11.26
C ASP A 268 -18.75 6.56 10.91
N TYR A 269 -18.55 7.88 10.93
CA TYR A 269 -17.25 8.48 10.63
C TYR A 269 -17.06 9.86 11.25
N THR A 270 -15.80 10.26 11.38
CA THR A 270 -15.35 11.61 11.75
C THR A 270 -14.31 12.08 10.72
N ILE A 271 -14.33 13.38 10.37
CA ILE A 271 -13.35 13.98 9.46
C ILE A 271 -12.55 15.04 10.23
N ASN A 272 -11.22 14.90 10.24
CA ASN A 272 -10.30 15.90 10.78
C ASN A 272 -9.54 16.55 9.63
N LEU A 273 -9.74 17.86 9.45
CA LEU A 273 -9.06 18.65 8.42
C LEU A 273 -7.72 19.16 8.98
N LYS A 274 -6.59 18.73 8.40
CA LYS A 274 -5.24 19.25 8.72
C LYS A 274 -4.57 19.78 7.45
N GLN A 275 -3.66 20.74 7.60
CA GLN A 275 -3.13 21.47 6.44
C GLN A 275 -2.48 20.55 5.40
N SER A 276 -1.72 19.55 5.84
CA SER A 276 -1.04 18.59 4.95
C SER A 276 -1.89 17.39 4.59
N VAL A 277 -2.84 16.98 5.44
CA VAL A 277 -3.64 15.76 5.27
C VAL A 277 -5.05 15.91 5.84
N ILE A 278 -6.01 15.21 5.26
CA ILE A 278 -7.34 15.06 5.84
C ILE A 278 -7.46 13.63 6.36
N ASP A 279 -7.77 13.49 7.64
CA ASP A 279 -8.01 12.18 8.24
C ASP A 279 -9.50 11.87 8.21
N VAL A 280 -9.84 10.69 7.72
CA VAL A 280 -11.16 10.10 7.81
C VAL A 280 -11.08 8.92 8.78
N ILE A 281 -11.73 9.08 9.93
CA ILE A 281 -11.82 8.05 10.98
C ILE A 281 -13.15 7.34 10.80
N PHE A 282 -13.14 6.02 10.60
CA PHE A 282 -14.34 5.21 10.51
C PHE A 282 -14.71 4.72 11.91
N ASN A 283 -15.81 5.23 12.47
CA ASN A 283 -16.19 5.01 13.88
C ASN A 283 -16.98 3.70 14.08
N SER A 284 -17.42 3.05 13.00
CA SER A 284 -18.13 1.78 13.05
C SER A 284 -17.65 0.85 11.94
N ASP A 285 -17.73 -0.47 12.17
CA ASP A 285 -17.30 -1.46 11.20
C ASP A 285 -18.08 -1.32 9.88
N GLY A 286 -17.41 -1.54 8.75
CA GLY A 286 -18.07 -1.65 7.46
C GLY A 286 -17.21 -1.28 6.25
N SER A 287 -17.86 -1.24 5.08
CA SER A 287 -17.26 -0.78 3.83
C SER A 287 -17.75 0.62 3.50
N TYR A 288 -16.84 1.50 3.06
CA TYR A 288 -17.11 2.92 2.89
C TYR A 288 -16.65 3.45 1.54
N ILE A 289 -17.39 4.43 1.02
CA ILE A 289 -16.99 5.28 -0.11
C ILE A 289 -17.01 6.72 0.37
N VAL A 290 -15.87 7.40 0.25
CA VAL A 290 -15.69 8.81 0.59
C VAL A 290 -15.43 9.58 -0.69
N ASN A 291 -16.32 10.51 -1.02
CA ASN A 291 -16.22 11.37 -2.20
C ASN A 291 -15.67 12.75 -1.82
N TYR A 292 -14.70 13.25 -2.59
CA TYR A 292 -14.07 14.55 -2.32
C TYR A 292 -13.57 15.25 -3.61
N LEU A 293 -13.30 16.55 -3.50
CA LEU A 293 -12.67 17.41 -4.52
C LEU A 293 -11.29 17.88 -4.02
#